data_AF-A0A5C7YJI7-F1
#
_entry.id   AF-A0A5C7YJI7-F1
#
_cell.length_a   1.000
_cell.length_b   1.000
_cell.length_c   1.000
_cell.angle_alpha   90.00
_cell.angle_beta   90.00
_cell.angle_gamma   90.00
#
_symmetry.space_group_name_H-M   'P 1'
#
loop_
_entity.id
_entity.type
_entity.pdbx_description
1 polymer ?
#
loop_
_entity_poly.entity_id
_entity_poly.type
_entity_poly.pdbx_seq_one_letter_code
_entity_poly.pdbx_strand_id
1 'polypeptide(L)'
;MGLAFTIDSPVRVAQYGIDSVISIMDDDLIEKMTAFYAEKFKQPYEEISQKVEDFRAKRITNYLNLLNTVVTQKFESFKSELIEKRTQLEDFIAILPTTSELKIKLEHLIDSGKNNMMELKAILDHHFAPGSIDVNIMTKIDKDNFSDDEQL
;
A
#
# COMPACT_ATOMS: atom_id res chain seq x y z
N MET A 1 9.63 3.48 -15.18
CA MET A 1 9.88 2.61 -14.01
C MET A 1 9.54 1.18 -14.40
N GLY A 2 10.35 0.18 -14.02
CA GLY A 2 10.10 -1.22 -14.39
C GLY A 2 8.94 -1.84 -13.60
N LEU A 3 8.24 -2.81 -14.20
CA LEU A 3 7.08 -3.51 -13.61
C LEU A 3 7.38 -4.08 -12.20
N ALA A 4 8.56 -4.68 -12.03
CA ALA A 4 9.01 -5.25 -10.76
C ALA A 4 9.26 -4.20 -9.66
N PHE A 5 9.40 -2.91 -10.02
CA PHE A 5 9.70 -1.84 -9.07
C PHE A 5 8.44 -1.13 -8.56
N THR A 6 7.36 -1.16 -9.34
CA THR A 6 6.09 -0.53 -8.96
C THR A 6 5.20 -1.44 -8.13
N ILE A 7 5.31 -2.76 -8.33
CA ILE A 7 4.41 -3.74 -7.70
C ILE A 7 4.56 -3.77 -6.17
N ASP A 8 5.77 -3.62 -5.66
CA ASP A 8 6.10 -3.64 -4.23
C ASP A 8 6.10 -2.26 -3.54
N SER A 9 6.00 -1.19 -4.32
CA SER A 9 6.06 0.19 -3.81
C SER A 9 5.02 0.47 -2.71
N PRO A 10 3.74 0.08 -2.84
CA PRO A 10 2.74 0.34 -1.81
C PRO A 10 3.12 -0.21 -0.43
N VAL A 11 3.67 -1.43 -0.38
CA VAL A 11 4.10 -2.08 0.88
C VAL A 11 5.19 -1.26 1.57
N ARG A 12 6.02 -0.55 0.81
CA ARG A 12 7.17 0.21 1.33
C ARG A 12 6.80 1.62 1.77
N VAL A 13 5.97 2.32 1.01
CA VAL A 13 5.79 3.77 1.19
C VAL A 13 4.41 4.20 1.66
N ALA A 14 3.36 3.38 1.47
CA ALA A 14 1.99 3.79 1.77
C ALA A 14 1.78 4.10 3.27
N GLN A 15 2.52 3.42 4.16
CA GLN A 15 2.47 3.70 5.62
C GLN A 15 2.89 5.13 5.98
N TYR A 16 3.60 5.83 5.10
CA TYR A 16 4.04 7.22 5.30
C TYR A 16 3.11 8.24 4.64
N GLY A 17 1.97 7.80 4.09
CA GLY A 17 1.05 8.68 3.36
C GLY A 17 1.52 9.03 1.95
N ILE A 18 2.42 8.22 1.36
CA ILE A 18 2.95 8.44 0.01
C ILE A 18 2.16 7.59 -0.98
N ASP A 19 1.54 8.26 -1.95
CA ASP A 19 0.77 7.62 -3.02
C ASP A 19 1.68 6.80 -3.94
N SER A 20 1.15 5.69 -4.44
CA SER A 20 1.88 4.77 -5.30
C SER A 20 0.99 4.16 -6.36
N VAL A 21 1.59 3.81 -7.51
CA VAL A 21 0.87 3.20 -8.64
C VAL A 21 1.45 1.81 -8.91
N ILE A 22 0.60 0.79 -8.96
CA ILE A 22 0.95 -0.58 -9.36
C ILE A 22 0.68 -0.75 -10.85
N SER A 23 1.65 -1.27 -11.60
CA SER A 23 1.43 -1.67 -12.99
C SER A 23 0.96 -3.12 -13.07
N ILE A 24 -0.28 -3.34 -13.52
CA ILE A 24 -0.84 -4.67 -13.76
C ILE A 24 -0.65 -5.00 -15.24
N MET A 25 0.37 -5.81 -15.53
CA MET A 25 0.68 -6.29 -16.87
C MET A 25 0.84 -7.82 -16.90
N ASP A 26 1.56 -8.38 -15.94
CA ASP A 26 1.93 -9.79 -15.88
C ASP A 26 1.34 -10.44 -14.62
N ASP A 27 0.40 -11.36 -14.81
CA ASP A 27 -0.26 -12.05 -13.70
C ASP A 27 0.61 -13.14 -13.04
N ASP A 28 1.60 -13.70 -13.74
CA ASP A 28 2.56 -14.63 -13.14
C ASP A 28 3.51 -13.89 -12.17
N LEU A 29 3.88 -12.64 -12.50
CA LEU A 29 4.61 -11.77 -11.58
C LEU A 29 3.76 -11.46 -10.35
N ILE A 30 2.48 -11.11 -10.54
CA ILE A 30 1.55 -10.82 -9.45
C ILE A 30 1.44 -12.02 -8.51
N GLU A 31 1.25 -13.23 -9.05
CA GLU A 31 1.13 -14.43 -8.22
C GLU A 31 2.39 -14.71 -7.38
N LYS A 32 3.58 -14.56 -7.98
CA LYS A 32 4.86 -14.69 -7.24
C LYS A 32 4.98 -13.64 -6.14
N MET A 33 4.56 -12.41 -6.39
CA MET A 33 4.56 -11.34 -5.38
C MET A 33 3.54 -11.60 -4.27
N THR A 34 2.36 -12.16 -4.61
CA THR A 34 1.36 -12.61 -3.63
C THR A 34 1.96 -13.66 -2.69
N ALA A 35 2.56 -14.71 -3.25
CA ALA A 35 3.20 -15.77 -2.46
C ALA A 35 4.27 -15.22 -1.51
N PHE A 36 5.19 -14.39 -2.06
CA PHE A 36 6.28 -13.79 -1.30
C PHE A 36 5.78 -12.94 -0.13
N TYR A 37 4.78 -12.09 -0.36
CA TYR A 37 4.26 -11.21 0.70
C TYR A 37 3.36 -11.94 1.67
N ALA A 38 2.58 -12.92 1.23
CA ALA A 38 1.75 -13.72 2.12
C ALA A 38 2.62 -14.51 3.10
N GLU A 39 3.72 -15.11 2.63
CA GLU A 39 4.71 -15.75 3.50
C GLU A 39 5.33 -14.74 4.48
N LYS A 40 5.83 -13.61 3.96
CA LYS A 40 6.51 -12.58 4.76
C LYS A 40 5.62 -12.01 5.88
N PHE A 41 4.33 -11.82 5.60
CA PHE A 41 3.37 -11.24 6.55
C PHE A 41 2.46 -12.28 7.21
N LYS A 42 2.78 -13.57 7.04
CA LYS A 42 2.04 -14.71 7.62
C LYS A 42 0.54 -14.66 7.31
N GLN A 43 0.19 -14.25 6.10
CA GLN A 43 -1.19 -14.24 5.61
C GLN A 43 -1.52 -15.59 4.95
N PRO A 44 -2.80 -16.02 4.98
CA PRO A 44 -3.24 -17.19 4.23
C PRO A 44 -2.93 -17.04 2.74
N TYR A 45 -2.45 -18.12 2.13
CA TYR A 45 -2.10 -18.15 0.70
C TYR A 45 -2.56 -19.46 0.08
N GLU A 46 -3.20 -19.34 -1.08
CA GLU A 46 -3.54 -20.46 -1.95
C GLU A 46 -3.12 -20.07 -3.37
N GLU A 47 -2.37 -20.95 -4.03
CA GLU A 47 -1.88 -20.71 -5.38
C GLU A 47 -3.03 -20.79 -6.39
N ILE A 48 -3.15 -19.77 -7.24
CA ILE A 48 -4.15 -19.72 -8.30
C ILE A 48 -3.48 -20.20 -9.59
N SER A 49 -3.80 -21.43 -10.00
CA SER A 49 -3.32 -22.01 -11.26
C SER A 49 -3.97 -21.36 -12.49
N GLN A 50 -3.25 -21.33 -13.62
CA GLN A 50 -3.76 -20.87 -14.91
C GLN A 50 -4.92 -21.72 -15.47
N LYS A 51 -5.20 -22.88 -14.87
CA LYS A 51 -6.34 -23.76 -15.23
C LYS A 51 -7.67 -23.29 -14.63
N VAL A 52 -7.64 -22.32 -13.72
CA VAL A 52 -8.83 -21.78 -13.07
C VAL A 52 -9.49 -20.76 -14.01
N GLU A 53 -10.81 -20.83 -14.15
CA GLU A 53 -11.58 -19.81 -14.85
C GLU A 53 -11.34 -18.43 -14.21
N ASP A 54 -11.11 -17.40 -15.03
CA ASP A 54 -10.73 -16.06 -14.61
C ASP A 54 -9.49 -15.97 -13.69
N PHE A 55 -8.52 -16.89 -13.86
CA PHE A 55 -7.31 -16.92 -13.03
C PHE A 55 -6.61 -15.55 -12.94
N ARG A 56 -6.54 -14.78 -14.04
CA ARG A 56 -5.90 -13.45 -14.05
C ARG A 56 -6.59 -12.48 -13.09
N ALA A 57 -7.91 -12.37 -13.17
CA ALA A 57 -8.70 -11.50 -12.30
C ALA A 57 -8.61 -11.93 -10.84
N LYS A 58 -8.64 -13.25 -10.59
CA LYS A 58 -8.48 -13.83 -9.24
C LYS A 58 -7.11 -13.53 -8.64
N ARG A 59 -6.01 -13.71 -9.40
CA ARG A 59 -4.63 -13.38 -8.98
C ARG A 59 -4.48 -11.91 -8.62
N ILE A 60 -4.97 -11.02 -9.50
CA ILE A 60 -4.97 -9.57 -9.26
C ILE A 60 -5.74 -9.22 -7.99
N THR A 61 -6.97 -9.74 -7.86
CA THR A 61 -7.83 -9.47 -6.70
C THR A 61 -7.18 -9.93 -5.40
N ASN A 62 -6.63 -11.15 -5.39
CA ASN A 62 -5.95 -11.71 -4.23
C ASN A 62 -4.76 -10.83 -3.81
N TYR A 63 -3.96 -10.39 -4.78
CA TYR A 63 -2.83 -9.51 -4.51
C TYR A 63 -3.24 -8.15 -3.95
N LEU A 64 -4.23 -7.50 -4.54
CA LEU A 64 -4.71 -6.19 -4.06
C LEU A 64 -5.32 -6.28 -2.66
N ASN A 65 -6.04 -7.36 -2.35
CA ASN A 65 -6.58 -7.61 -1.01
C ASN A 65 -5.47 -7.85 0.02
N LEU A 66 -4.44 -8.62 -0.36
CA LEU A 66 -3.25 -8.83 0.46
C LEU A 66 -2.55 -7.50 0.75
N LEU A 67 -2.33 -6.68 -0.28
CA LEU A 67 -1.71 -5.37 -0.14
C LEU A 67 -2.51 -4.45 0.78
N ASN A 68 -3.83 -4.37 0.59
CA ASN A 68 -4.69 -3.58 1.46
C ASN A 68 -4.51 -4.00 2.93
N THR A 69 -4.59 -5.30 3.20
CA THR A 69 -4.41 -5.86 4.55
C THR A 69 -3.04 -5.50 5.15
N VAL A 70 -1.97 -5.71 4.39
CA VAL A 70 -0.59 -5.43 4.84
C VAL A 70 -0.38 -3.94 5.08
N VAL A 71 -0.83 -3.08 4.16
CA VAL A 71 -0.67 -1.63 4.27
C VAL A 71 -1.44 -1.08 5.46
N THR A 72 -2.69 -1.53 5.69
CA THR A 72 -3.46 -1.13 6.87
C THR A 72 -2.73 -1.53 8.15
N GLN A 73 -2.24 -2.77 8.26
CA GLN A 73 -1.50 -3.21 9.45
C GLN A 73 -0.24 -2.39 9.70
N LYS A 74 0.54 -2.12 8.65
CA LYS A 74 1.77 -1.33 8.74
C LYS A 74 1.49 0.13 9.10
N PHE A 75 0.44 0.72 8.54
CA PHE A 75 0.00 2.08 8.85
C PHE A 75 -0.43 2.22 10.30
N GLU A 76 -1.27 1.33 10.83
CA GLU A 76 -1.71 1.36 12.22
C GLU A 76 -0.55 1.16 13.20
N SER A 77 0.39 0.26 12.89
CA SER A 77 1.63 0.09 13.65
C SER A 77 2.44 1.38 13.66
N PHE A 78 2.70 1.97 12.49
CA PHE A 78 3.49 3.19 12.38
C PHE A 78 2.83 4.36 13.12
N LYS A 79 1.51 4.55 12.96
CA LYS A 79 0.74 5.57 13.66
C LYS A 79 0.81 5.40 15.18
N SER A 80 0.74 4.17 15.68
CA SER A 80 0.92 3.88 17.11
C SER A 80 2.34 4.22 17.58
N GLU A 81 3.35 3.88 16.79
CA GLU A 81 4.74 4.22 17.11
C GLU A 81 5.01 5.73 17.12
N LEU A 82 4.38 6.51 16.23
CA LEU A 82 4.46 7.99 16.25
C LEU A 82 3.90 8.58 17.54
N ILE A 83 2.89 7.95 18.12
CA ILE A 83 2.28 8.38 19.39
C ILE A 83 3.17 7.99 20.57
N GLU A 84 3.74 6.79 20.55
CA GLU A 84 4.53 6.25 21.66
C GLU A 84 5.97 6.79 21.71
N LYS A 85 6.59 7.03 20.54
CA LYS A 85 8.01 7.34 20.40
C LYS A 85 8.23 8.72 19.81
N ARG A 86 8.66 9.65 20.67
CA ARG A 86 9.00 11.02 20.26
C ARG A 86 10.06 11.10 19.15
N THR A 87 11.09 10.24 19.19
CA THR A 87 12.14 10.25 18.16
C THR A 87 11.59 9.90 16.77
N GLN A 88 10.70 8.91 16.68
CA GLN A 88 10.07 8.58 15.40
C GLN A 88 9.15 9.68 14.90
N LEU A 89 8.46 10.38 15.81
CA LEU A 89 7.64 11.54 15.45
C LEU A 89 8.50 12.67 14.88
N GLU A 90 9.61 13.01 15.53
CA GLU A 90 10.54 14.05 15.06
C GLU A 90 11.16 13.67 13.70
N ASP A 91 11.59 12.42 13.53
CA ASP A 91 12.11 11.91 12.24
C ASP A 91 11.05 11.99 11.13
N PHE A 92 9.79 11.64 11.45
CA PHE A 92 8.69 11.71 10.50
C PHE A 92 8.39 13.17 10.08
N ILE A 93 8.36 14.10 11.03
CA ILE A 93 8.17 15.53 10.75
C ILE A 93 9.28 16.08 9.85
N ALA A 94 10.53 15.63 10.07
CA ALA A 94 11.68 16.05 9.29
C ALA A 94 11.57 15.66 7.80
N ILE A 95 10.98 14.50 7.50
CA ILE A 95 10.79 14.04 6.10
C ILE A 95 9.55 14.62 5.42
N LEU A 96 8.60 15.19 6.18
CA LEU A 96 7.39 15.78 5.59
C LEU A 96 7.72 17.04 4.77
N PRO A 97 7.03 17.28 3.64
CA PRO A 97 7.14 18.52 2.89
C PRO A 97 6.77 19.74 3.75
N THR A 98 7.49 20.86 3.57
CA THR A 98 7.25 22.11 4.32
C THR A 98 5.87 22.72 4.09
N THR A 99 5.22 22.40 2.97
CA THR A 99 3.86 22.85 2.63
C THR A 99 2.76 21.95 3.20
N SER A 100 3.11 20.82 3.83
CA SER A 100 2.12 19.88 4.36
C SER A 100 1.40 20.44 5.59
N GLU A 101 0.07 20.45 5.55
CA GLU A 101 -0.76 20.84 6.70
C GLU A 101 -0.45 19.97 7.94
N LEU A 102 -0.20 18.66 7.72
CA LEU A 102 0.15 17.73 8.79
C LEU A 102 1.44 18.17 9.49
N LYS A 103 2.47 18.57 8.73
CA LYS A 103 3.75 19.01 9.30
C LYS A 103 3.56 20.23 10.19
N ILE A 104 2.87 21.26 9.67
CA ILE A 104 2.63 22.51 10.38
C ILE A 104 1.91 22.26 11.72
N LYS A 105 0.90 21.37 11.73
CA LYS A 105 0.17 21.02 12.95
C LYS A 105 1.02 20.25 13.96
N LEU A 106 1.84 19.32 13.49
CA LEU A 106 2.73 18.54 14.35
C LEU A 106 3.85 19.40 14.95
N GLU A 107 4.46 20.28 14.17
CA GLU A 107 5.47 21.24 14.65
C GLU A 107 4.88 22.18 15.70
N HIS A 108 3.71 22.76 15.43
CA HIS A 108 3.01 23.61 16.41
C HIS A 108 2.69 22.87 17.72
N LEU A 109 2.31 21.59 17.64
CA LEU A 109 2.08 20.78 18.83
C LEU A 109 3.36 20.61 19.65
N ILE A 110 4.49 20.30 19.00
CA ILE A 110 5.79 20.14 19.66
C ILE A 110 6.25 21.45 20.30
N ASP A 111 6.16 22.57 19.56
CA ASP A 111 6.56 23.90 20.03
C ASP A 111 5.70 24.41 21.19
N SER A 112 4.42 24.00 21.23
CA SER A 112 3.52 24.35 22.33
C SER A 112 3.91 23.75 23.69
N GLY A 113 4.85 22.78 23.70
CA GLY A 113 5.39 22.16 24.91
C GLY A 113 4.37 21.33 25.71
N LYS A 114 3.12 21.21 25.24
CA LYS A 114 2.09 20.38 25.85
C LYS A 114 2.25 18.96 25.31
N ASN A 115 2.67 18.03 26.17
CA ASN A 115 2.71 16.62 25.84
C ASN A 115 1.28 16.03 25.83
N ASN A 116 0.46 16.49 24.89
CA ASN A 116 -0.96 16.21 24.84
C ASN A 116 -1.23 15.08 23.84
N MET A 117 -1.01 13.84 24.29
CA MET A 117 -1.20 12.63 23.48
C MET A 117 -2.56 12.56 22.79
N MET A 118 -3.60 13.10 23.45
CA MET A 118 -4.95 13.15 22.90
C MET A 118 -5.06 14.06 21.66
N GLU A 119 -4.32 15.17 21.67
CA GLU A 119 -4.28 16.13 20.57
C GLU A 119 -3.41 15.63 19.41
N LEU A 120 -2.28 14.99 19.72
CA LEU A 120 -1.46 14.28 18.72
C LEU A 120 -2.29 13.23 17.99
N LYS A 121 -3.02 12.40 18.74
CA LYS A 121 -3.88 11.36 18.17
C LYS A 121 -4.97 11.97 17.27
N ALA A 122 -5.63 13.04 17.73
CA ALA A 122 -6.63 13.73 16.92
C ALA A 122 -6.05 14.29 15.60
N ILE A 123 -4.86 14.88 15.63
CA ILE A 123 -4.19 15.37 14.42
C ILE A 123 -3.91 14.21 13.45
N LEU A 124 -3.35 13.10 13.94
CA LEU A 124 -3.07 11.92 13.13
C LEU A 124 -4.35 11.25 12.61
N ASP A 125 -5.44 11.24 13.38
CA ASP A 125 -6.73 10.68 12.94
C ASP A 125 -7.38 11.52 11.84
N HIS A 126 -7.20 12.85 11.84
CA HIS A 126 -7.84 13.75 10.88
C HIS A 126 -6.99 14.09 9.65
N HIS A 127 -5.67 14.11 9.79
CA HIS A 127 -4.76 14.63 8.74
C HIS A 127 -3.75 13.60 8.24
N PHE A 128 -3.70 12.40 8.82
CA PHE A 128 -2.79 11.36 8.39
C PHE A 128 -3.57 10.12 7.92
N ALA A 129 -3.36 9.76 6.66
CA ALA A 129 -3.96 8.61 6.01
C ALA A 129 -2.87 7.80 5.30
N PRO A 130 -3.07 6.49 5.09
CA PRO A 130 -2.18 5.73 4.23
C PRO A 130 -2.24 6.29 2.80
N GLY A 131 -1.10 6.23 2.09
CA GLY A 131 -1.02 6.67 0.71
C GLY A 131 -1.93 5.86 -0.20
N SER A 132 -2.48 6.50 -1.24
CA SER A 132 -3.33 5.81 -2.21
C SER A 132 -2.53 4.73 -2.96
N ILE A 133 -3.25 3.68 -3.34
CA ILE A 133 -2.72 2.60 -4.18
C ILE A 133 -3.53 2.62 -5.46
N ASP A 134 -3.00 3.31 -6.46
CA ASP A 134 -3.59 3.37 -7.78
C ASP A 134 -3.08 2.24 -8.65
N VAL A 135 -3.81 1.93 -9.71
CA VAL A 135 -3.51 0.82 -10.60
C VAL A 135 -3.44 1.31 -12.04
N ASN A 136 -2.33 1.03 -12.71
CA ASN A 136 -2.17 1.20 -14.15
C ASN A 136 -2.39 -0.15 -14.84
N ILE A 137 -3.46 -0.27 -15.62
CA ILE A 137 -3.82 -1.49 -16.34
C ILE A 137 -3.28 -1.39 -17.77
N MET A 138 -2.31 -2.23 -18.13
CA MET A 138 -1.82 -2.34 -19.50
C MET A 138 -2.31 -3.64 -20.13
N THR A 139 -3.19 -3.54 -21.11
CA THR A 139 -3.70 -4.67 -21.89
C THR A 139 -2.99 -4.76 -23.23
N LYS A 140 -2.49 -5.95 -23.59
CA LYS A 140 -2.17 -6.24 -24.99
C LYS A 140 -3.47 -6.49 -25.73
N ILE A 141 -3.68 -5.78 -26.85
CA ILE A 141 -4.89 -5.88 -27.68
C ILE A 141 -4.77 -7.08 -28.64
N ASP A 142 -3.57 -7.63 -28.85
CA ASP A 142 -3.28 -8.62 -29.89
C ASP A 142 -3.65 -10.08 -29.53
N LYS A 143 -4.46 -10.32 -28.49
CA LYS A 143 -4.86 -11.69 -28.14
C LYS A 143 -6.37 -11.85 -28.26
N ASP A 144 -6.78 -12.57 -29.29
CA ASP A 144 -8.14 -13.07 -29.42
C ASP A 144 -8.44 -14.00 -28.24
N ASN A 145 -9.49 -13.68 -27.48
CA ASN A 145 -9.98 -14.54 -26.42
C ASN A 145 -10.93 -15.56 -27.04
N PHE A 146 -10.67 -16.83 -26.78
CA PHE A 146 -11.54 -17.92 -27.21
C PHE A 146 -12.18 -18.57 -25.98
N SER A 147 -13.47 -18.85 -26.06
CA SER A 147 -14.21 -19.70 -25.13
C SER A 147 -14.84 -20.83 -25.95
N ASP A 148 -14.51 -22.09 -25.64
CA ASP A 148 -14.99 -23.27 -26.38
C ASP A 148 -14.81 -23.18 -27.91
N ASP A 149 -13.62 -22.78 -28.36
CA ASP A 149 -13.27 -22.55 -29.79
C ASP A 149 -14.09 -21.45 -30.51
N GLU A 150 -14.95 -20.72 -29.80
CA GLU A 150 -15.57 -19.50 -30.29
C GLU A 150 -14.79 -18.27 -29.85
N GLN A 151 -14.52 -17.37 -30.80
CA GLN A 151 -13.93 -16.07 -30.51
C GLN A 151 -14.96 -15.21 -29.76
N LEU A 152 -14.59 -14.72 -28.58
CA LEU A 152 -15.39 -13.81 -27.75
C LEU A 152 -15.44 -12.39 -28.34
#